data_AF-A0A6G9HJK5-F1
#
_entry.id   AF-A0A6G9HJK5-F1
#
_cell.length_a   1.000
_cell.length_b   1.000
_cell.length_c   1.000
_cell.angle_alpha   90.00
_cell.angle_beta   90.00
_cell.angle_gamma   90.00
#
_symmetry.space_group_name_H-M   'P 1'
#
loop_
_entity.id
_entity.type
_entity.pdbx_description
1 polymer ?
#
loop_
_entity_poly.entity_id
_entity_poly.type
_entity_poly.pdbx_seq_one_letter_code
_entity_poly.pdbx_strand_id
1 'polypeptide(L)'
;MNDSTESMRLLLELALNSGKKRKSDQTGYLHHCYHLNEHESHLPIPLVENFMFALALLRSRLIENIQEAKTVLEGLLHFQNTNPQDLSYGNFPIYLHEFPNCKDRFIGIQVASVIYWILRQFHQVIGQDLKKRLEESLVLSVKHALHTYQEKPSTYPTAVKIAATAIAAGHLLGNNQLECDGSAMLEHLRENLDELSLYSPTSLGALVTSLMMVYPILKNSPWKFLWELCQSTWHQGTASYAGPAFREWQQKGEPQVTLYDLICGYLSNAFSDRALKEAPVHLEAVLIPFTDERFELPSYPFEISGTINGANWLIASK
;
A
#
# COMPACT_ATOMS: atom_id res chain seq x y z
N MET A 1 -18.16 -18.90 11.48
CA MET A 1 -17.41 -18.39 10.31
C MET A 1 -16.07 -17.89 10.82
N ASN A 2 -14.97 -18.06 10.08
CA ASN A 2 -13.65 -17.68 10.57
C ASN A 2 -13.57 -16.14 10.63
N ASP A 3 -13.34 -15.56 11.80
CA ASP A 3 -13.32 -14.10 12.04
C ASP A 3 -12.39 -13.35 11.05
N SER A 4 -11.35 -14.05 10.55
CA SER A 4 -10.44 -13.53 9.53
C SER A 4 -11.11 -13.16 8.21
N THR A 5 -12.10 -13.95 7.81
CA THR A 5 -12.83 -13.74 6.57
C THR A 5 -13.77 -12.54 6.68
N GLU A 6 -14.31 -12.28 7.86
CA GLU A 6 -15.22 -11.17 8.09
C GLU A 6 -14.52 -9.82 8.10
N SER A 7 -13.40 -9.69 8.83
CA SER A 7 -12.60 -8.45 8.83
C SER A 7 -12.08 -8.07 7.44
N MET A 8 -11.63 -9.05 6.64
CA MET A 8 -11.20 -8.78 5.28
C MET A 8 -12.37 -8.40 4.36
N ARG A 9 -13.54 -9.03 4.53
CA ARG A 9 -14.76 -8.64 3.81
C ARG A 9 -15.13 -7.19 4.11
N LEU A 10 -15.10 -6.78 5.39
CA LEU A 10 -15.39 -5.41 5.80
C LEU A 10 -14.44 -4.40 5.14
N LEU A 11 -13.13 -4.68 5.17
CA LEU A 11 -12.14 -3.83 4.51
C LEU A 11 -12.36 -3.71 3.00
N LEU A 12 -12.75 -4.81 2.34
CA LEU A 12 -13.08 -4.80 0.93
C LEU A 12 -14.34 -3.99 0.62
N GLU A 13 -15.37 -4.09 1.47
CA GLU A 13 -16.59 -3.29 1.35
C GLU A 13 -16.28 -1.79 1.51
N LEU A 14 -15.45 -1.42 2.47
CA LEU A 14 -14.98 -0.05 2.66
C LEU A 14 -14.20 0.46 1.44
N ALA A 15 -13.29 -0.34 0.88
CA ALA A 15 -12.54 0.01 -0.33
C ALA A 15 -13.45 0.24 -1.55
N LEU A 16 -14.42 -0.65 -1.76
CA LEU A 16 -15.39 -0.53 -2.86
C LEU A 16 -16.29 0.70 -2.69
N ASN A 17 -16.77 0.96 -1.48
CA ASN A 17 -17.61 2.12 -1.19
C ASN A 17 -16.83 3.43 -1.38
N SER A 18 -15.58 3.47 -0.90
CA SER A 18 -14.68 4.61 -1.07
C SER A 18 -14.41 4.91 -2.55
N GLY A 19 -14.17 3.88 -3.37
CA GLY A 19 -14.04 4.04 -4.82
C GLY A 19 -15.33 4.50 -5.48
N LYS A 20 -16.45 3.82 -5.24
CA LYS A 20 -17.75 4.18 -5.85
C LYS A 20 -18.17 5.62 -5.57
N LYS A 21 -17.94 6.11 -4.36
CA LYS A 21 -18.26 7.50 -3.97
C LYS A 21 -17.48 8.54 -4.77
N ARG A 22 -16.26 8.21 -5.20
CA ARG A 22 -15.34 9.11 -5.92
C ARG A 22 -15.33 8.88 -7.43
N LYS A 23 -16.04 7.85 -7.91
CA LYS A 23 -16.11 7.53 -9.33
C LYS A 23 -16.97 8.56 -10.06
N SER A 24 -16.43 9.14 -11.12
CA SER A 24 -17.17 10.01 -12.03
C SER A 24 -17.97 9.18 -13.02
N ASP A 25 -19.27 9.46 -13.14
CA ASP A 25 -20.12 8.87 -14.17
C ASP A 25 -19.68 9.26 -15.59
N GLN A 26 -19.03 10.43 -15.74
CA GLN A 26 -18.59 10.94 -17.04
C GLN A 26 -17.34 10.21 -17.55
N THR A 27 -16.33 10.01 -16.68
CA THR A 27 -15.04 9.46 -17.11
C THR A 27 -14.87 7.99 -16.74
N GLY A 28 -15.69 7.46 -15.83
CA GLY A 28 -15.54 6.11 -15.27
C GLY A 28 -14.35 5.93 -14.31
N TYR A 29 -13.59 6.99 -14.03
CA TYR A 29 -12.43 6.98 -13.13
C TYR A 29 -12.76 7.61 -11.79
N LEU A 30 -11.92 7.36 -10.78
CA LEU A 30 -11.94 8.08 -9.52
C LEU A 30 -11.39 9.48 -9.69
N HIS A 31 -12.08 10.47 -9.13
CA HIS A 31 -11.65 11.86 -9.07
C HIS A 31 -11.41 12.25 -7.62
N HIS A 32 -10.17 12.65 -7.31
CA HIS A 32 -9.78 13.03 -5.95
C HIS A 32 -8.55 13.92 -5.96
N CYS A 33 -8.57 14.98 -5.14
CA CYS A 33 -7.39 15.76 -4.80
C CYS A 33 -7.21 15.75 -3.28
N TYR A 34 -6.02 15.41 -2.81
CA TYR A 34 -5.73 15.33 -1.38
C TYR A 34 -5.90 16.66 -0.61
N HIS A 35 -6.03 17.79 -1.31
CA HIS A 35 -6.11 19.13 -0.72
C HIS A 35 -7.42 19.87 -1.01
N LEU A 36 -8.31 19.30 -1.83
CA LEU A 36 -9.58 19.94 -2.20
C LEU A 36 -10.76 19.13 -1.66
N ASN A 37 -11.89 19.80 -1.45
CA ASN A 37 -13.10 19.14 -0.97
C ASN A 37 -13.69 18.24 -2.07
N GLU A 38 -14.35 17.15 -1.66
CA GLU A 38 -14.89 16.11 -2.56
C GLU A 38 -15.97 16.59 -3.56
N HIS A 39 -16.42 17.84 -3.45
CA HIS A 39 -17.54 18.39 -4.24
C HIS A 39 -17.10 19.37 -5.34
N GLU A 40 -15.81 19.48 -5.63
CA GLU A 40 -15.32 20.36 -6.70
C GLU A 40 -15.42 19.66 -8.08
N SER A 41 -15.94 20.37 -9.08
CA SER A 41 -16.23 19.84 -10.42
C SER A 41 -14.99 19.50 -11.27
N HIS A 42 -13.79 19.79 -10.77
CA HIS A 42 -12.52 19.69 -11.51
C HIS A 42 -11.45 18.91 -10.73
N LEU A 43 -11.88 17.96 -9.90
CA LEU A 43 -10.91 17.11 -9.20
C LEU A 43 -10.07 16.33 -10.23
N PRO A 44 -8.76 16.20 -9.99
CA PRO A 44 -7.89 15.46 -10.86
C PRO A 44 -8.16 13.95 -10.73
N ILE A 45 -7.67 13.17 -11.69
CA ILE A 45 -7.80 11.70 -11.71
C ILE A 45 -6.49 11.10 -11.20
N PRO A 46 -6.39 10.71 -9.91
CA PRO A 46 -5.17 10.17 -9.35
C PRO A 46 -4.96 8.72 -9.80
N LEU A 47 -3.74 8.42 -10.23
CA LEU A 47 -3.46 7.17 -10.90
C LEU A 47 -3.48 5.96 -9.95
N VAL A 48 -2.81 6.07 -8.79
CA VAL A 48 -2.61 4.96 -7.86
C VAL A 48 -3.95 4.47 -7.30
N GLU A 49 -4.82 5.40 -6.90
CA GLU A 49 -6.16 5.14 -6.39
C GLU A 49 -7.02 4.41 -7.42
N ASN A 50 -6.91 4.76 -8.71
CA ASN A 50 -7.64 4.06 -9.77
C ASN A 50 -7.12 2.63 -9.97
N PHE A 51 -5.81 2.38 -9.83
CA PHE A 51 -5.27 1.01 -9.78
C PHE A 51 -5.75 0.24 -8.55
N MET A 52 -5.75 0.86 -7.37
CA MET A 52 -6.25 0.24 -6.13
C MET A 52 -7.73 -0.09 -6.25
N PHE A 53 -8.53 0.79 -6.85
CA PHE A 53 -9.94 0.54 -7.10
C PHE A 53 -10.17 -0.61 -8.07
N ALA A 54 -9.37 -0.72 -9.14
CA ALA A 54 -9.41 -1.88 -10.02
C ALA A 54 -9.10 -3.18 -9.25
N LEU A 55 -8.14 -3.18 -8.34
CA LEU A 55 -7.87 -4.33 -7.47
C LEU A 55 -9.03 -4.62 -6.50
N ALA A 56 -9.70 -3.60 -5.94
CA ALA A 56 -10.90 -3.77 -5.12
C ALA A 56 -12.02 -4.46 -5.91
N LEU A 57 -12.29 -3.98 -7.13
CA LEU A 57 -13.27 -4.55 -8.04
C LEU A 57 -12.97 -6.03 -8.34
N LEU A 58 -11.71 -6.37 -8.65
CA LEU A 58 -11.30 -7.77 -8.86
C LEU A 58 -11.50 -8.63 -7.61
N ARG A 59 -11.14 -8.11 -6.42
CA ARG A 59 -11.31 -8.81 -5.14
C ARG A 59 -12.76 -9.09 -4.78
N SER A 60 -13.71 -8.30 -5.27
CA SER A 60 -15.15 -8.57 -5.09
C SER A 60 -15.63 -9.84 -5.81
N ARG A 61 -14.90 -10.30 -6.83
CA ARG A 61 -15.21 -11.46 -7.67
C ARG A 61 -16.60 -11.43 -8.35
N LEU A 62 -17.23 -10.26 -8.43
CA LEU A 62 -18.45 -10.07 -9.22
C LEU A 62 -18.09 -9.88 -10.69
N ILE A 63 -18.83 -10.53 -11.60
CA ILE A 63 -18.54 -10.51 -13.05
C ILE A 63 -18.53 -9.08 -13.59
N GLU A 64 -19.50 -8.27 -13.20
CA GLU A 64 -19.61 -6.86 -13.60
C GLU A 64 -18.40 -6.05 -13.12
N ASN A 65 -17.98 -6.25 -11.86
CA ASN A 65 -16.81 -5.57 -11.30
C ASN A 65 -15.51 -6.03 -11.98
N ILE A 66 -15.38 -7.31 -12.33
CA ILE A 66 -14.21 -7.81 -13.08
C ILE A 66 -14.15 -7.14 -14.45
N GLN A 67 -15.27 -7.01 -15.14
CA GLN A 67 -15.32 -6.36 -16.44
C GLN A 67 -14.99 -4.87 -16.34
N GLU A 68 -15.52 -4.18 -15.32
CA GLU A 68 -15.17 -2.79 -15.04
C GLU A 68 -13.68 -2.62 -14.74
N ALA A 69 -13.11 -3.48 -13.90
CA ALA A 69 -11.69 -3.45 -13.55
C ALA A 69 -10.80 -3.59 -14.79
N LYS A 70 -11.15 -4.48 -15.72
CA LYS A 70 -10.43 -4.62 -16.99
C LYS A 70 -10.44 -3.35 -17.81
N THR A 71 -11.62 -2.73 -17.99
CA THR A 71 -11.75 -1.46 -18.73
C THR A 71 -10.93 -0.34 -18.09
N VAL A 72 -10.96 -0.23 -16.76
CA VAL A 72 -10.14 0.74 -16.02
C VAL A 72 -8.65 0.49 -16.27
N LEU A 73 -8.18 -0.75 -16.05
CA LEU A 73 -6.76 -1.11 -16.21
C LEU A 73 -6.26 -0.90 -17.65
N GLU A 74 -7.04 -1.28 -18.66
CA GLU A 74 -6.72 -1.06 -20.06
C GLU A 74 -6.47 0.42 -20.35
N GLY A 75 -7.32 1.30 -19.80
CA GLY A 75 -7.21 2.75 -19.90
C GLY A 75 -6.00 3.32 -19.17
N LEU A 76 -5.78 2.93 -17.92
CA LEU A 76 -4.68 3.45 -17.08
C LEU A 76 -3.29 3.10 -17.65
N LEU A 77 -3.13 1.92 -18.24
CA LEU A 77 -1.85 1.49 -18.81
C LEU A 77 -1.36 2.36 -19.98
N HIS A 78 -2.24 3.11 -20.64
CA HIS A 78 -1.84 4.07 -21.68
C HIS A 78 -1.03 5.25 -21.14
N PHE A 79 -1.03 5.47 -19.83
CA PHE A 79 -0.33 6.58 -19.18
C PHE A 79 1.04 6.19 -18.62
N GLN A 80 1.51 4.97 -18.88
CA GLN A 80 2.91 4.61 -18.61
C GLN A 80 3.80 5.28 -19.66
N ASN A 81 4.89 5.92 -19.24
CA ASN A 81 5.85 6.45 -20.19
C ASN A 81 6.62 5.31 -20.86
N THR A 82 6.39 5.10 -22.15
CA THR A 82 7.05 4.07 -22.95
C THR A 82 8.15 4.63 -23.86
N ASN A 83 8.52 5.91 -23.75
CA ASN A 83 9.60 6.49 -24.54
C ASN A 83 10.97 6.14 -23.93
N PRO A 84 11.81 5.30 -24.56
CA PRO A 84 13.09 4.88 -23.98
C PRO A 84 14.13 6.00 -23.87
N GLN A 85 13.89 7.15 -24.51
CA GLN A 85 14.76 8.33 -24.45
C GLN A 85 14.39 9.26 -23.29
N ASP A 86 13.25 9.04 -22.64
CA ASP A 86 12.79 9.85 -21.52
C ASP A 86 13.37 9.32 -20.21
N LEU A 87 13.80 10.22 -19.33
CA LEU A 87 14.28 9.87 -17.98
C LEU A 87 13.19 9.19 -17.14
N SER A 88 11.92 9.42 -17.48
CA SER A 88 10.77 8.80 -16.83
C SER A 88 10.30 7.50 -17.50
N TYR A 89 11.08 6.91 -18.39
CA TYR A 89 10.75 5.62 -19.03
C TYR A 89 10.39 4.55 -17.98
N GLY A 90 9.21 3.96 -18.14
CA GLY A 90 8.63 2.95 -17.24
C GLY A 90 7.87 3.52 -16.04
N ASN A 91 7.90 4.83 -15.83
CA ASN A 91 7.16 5.51 -14.77
C ASN A 91 5.77 5.97 -15.24
N PHE A 92 5.02 6.56 -14.32
CA PHE A 92 3.69 7.10 -14.55
C PHE A 92 3.56 8.53 -13.99
N PRO A 93 2.51 9.30 -14.37
CA PRO A 93 2.19 10.57 -13.71
C PRO A 93 1.45 10.34 -12.37
N ILE A 94 1.41 11.37 -11.52
CA ILE A 94 0.58 11.33 -10.29
C ILE A 94 -0.91 11.36 -10.68
N TYR A 95 -1.23 12.28 -11.59
CA TYR A 95 -2.58 12.44 -12.14
C TYR A 95 -2.59 12.27 -13.65
N LEU A 96 -3.66 11.69 -14.21
CA LEU A 96 -3.71 11.37 -15.65
C LEU A 96 -3.48 12.58 -16.57
N HIS A 97 -3.95 13.76 -16.18
CA HIS A 97 -3.84 15.00 -16.96
C HIS A 97 -2.42 15.59 -17.00
N GLU A 98 -1.49 15.09 -16.18
CA GLU A 98 -0.09 15.52 -16.21
C GLU A 98 0.70 14.83 -17.32
N PHE A 99 0.19 13.72 -17.87
CA PHE A 99 0.86 12.94 -18.91
C PHE A 99 1.22 13.81 -20.13
N PRO A 100 2.44 13.67 -20.70
CA PRO A 100 3.45 12.65 -20.40
C PRO A 100 4.38 12.96 -19.21
N ASN A 101 4.17 14.05 -18.48
CA ASN A 101 5.09 14.48 -17.42
C ASN A 101 4.94 13.63 -16.14
N CYS A 102 5.97 12.85 -15.82
CA CYS A 102 6.03 12.01 -14.63
C CYS A 102 6.95 12.66 -13.56
N LYS A 103 6.42 13.66 -12.83
CA LYS A 103 7.22 14.47 -11.89
C LYS A 103 7.66 13.70 -10.64
N ASP A 104 6.82 12.80 -10.14
CA ASP A 104 7.17 11.92 -9.04
C ASP A 104 7.91 10.69 -9.56
N ARG A 105 9.16 10.54 -9.15
CA ARG A 105 10.08 9.47 -9.55
C ARG A 105 9.67 8.07 -9.09
N PHE A 106 8.81 7.98 -8.09
CA PHE A 106 8.49 6.74 -7.40
C PHE A 106 7.00 6.39 -7.45
N ILE A 107 6.18 7.17 -8.16
CA ILE A 107 4.75 6.83 -8.30
C ILE A 107 4.56 5.50 -9.03
N GLY A 108 5.42 5.17 -10.00
CA GLY A 108 5.41 3.89 -10.70
C GLY A 108 5.58 2.69 -9.76
N ILE A 109 6.34 2.82 -8.65
CA ILE A 109 6.47 1.71 -7.70
C ILE A 109 5.19 1.48 -6.88
N GLN A 110 4.41 2.54 -6.63
CA GLN A 110 3.11 2.42 -5.98
C GLN A 110 2.17 1.60 -6.85
N VAL A 111 2.09 1.95 -8.15
CA VAL A 111 1.31 1.21 -9.16
C VAL A 111 1.80 -0.24 -9.30
N ALA A 112 3.12 -0.44 -9.40
CA ALA A 112 3.74 -1.76 -9.55
C ALA A 112 3.33 -2.72 -8.43
N SER A 113 3.28 -2.25 -7.18
CA SER A 113 2.83 -3.08 -6.05
C SER A 113 1.37 -3.54 -6.18
N VAL A 114 0.50 -2.72 -6.78
CA VAL A 114 -0.89 -3.11 -7.08
C VAL A 114 -0.94 -4.10 -8.24
N ILE A 115 -0.20 -3.83 -9.32
CA ILE A 115 -0.11 -4.73 -10.48
C ILE A 115 0.37 -6.12 -10.06
N TYR A 116 1.36 -6.21 -9.17
CA TYR A 116 1.80 -7.47 -8.60
C TYR A 116 0.65 -8.26 -7.98
N TRP A 117 -0.18 -7.64 -7.13
CA TRP A 117 -1.33 -8.32 -6.53
C TRP A 117 -2.38 -8.74 -7.56
N ILE A 118 -2.63 -7.91 -8.57
CA ILE A 118 -3.53 -8.24 -9.69
C ILE A 118 -3.03 -9.49 -10.42
N LEU A 119 -1.75 -9.52 -10.81
CA LEU A 119 -1.17 -10.67 -11.53
C LEU A 119 -1.14 -11.92 -10.63
N ARG A 120 -0.73 -11.79 -9.37
CA ARG A 120 -0.64 -12.93 -8.45
C ARG A 120 -1.99 -13.59 -8.18
N GLN A 121 -3.07 -12.82 -8.09
CA GLN A 121 -4.37 -13.33 -7.62
C GLN A 121 -5.42 -13.45 -8.72
N PHE A 122 -5.32 -12.67 -9.80
CA PHE A 122 -6.40 -12.48 -10.77
C PHE A 122 -5.96 -12.69 -12.23
N HIS A 123 -4.73 -13.17 -12.49
CA HIS A 123 -4.25 -13.38 -13.86
C HIS A 123 -5.17 -14.27 -14.72
N GLN A 124 -5.94 -15.17 -14.11
CA GLN A 124 -6.84 -16.09 -14.81
C GLN A 124 -8.10 -15.41 -15.37
N VAL A 125 -8.54 -14.30 -14.78
CA VAL A 125 -9.82 -13.64 -15.12
C VAL A 125 -9.66 -12.34 -15.92
N ILE A 126 -8.47 -11.75 -15.92
CA ILE A 126 -8.18 -10.49 -16.64
C ILE A 126 -7.98 -10.67 -18.16
N GLY A 127 -7.75 -11.90 -18.62
CA GLY A 127 -7.47 -12.21 -20.03
C GLY A 127 -5.98 -12.08 -20.40
N GLN A 128 -5.57 -12.81 -21.43
CA GLN A 128 -4.16 -13.01 -21.76
C GLN A 128 -3.44 -11.74 -22.26
N ASP A 129 -4.14 -10.88 -23.01
CA ASP A 129 -3.56 -9.63 -23.53
C ASP A 129 -3.25 -8.64 -22.39
N LEU A 130 -4.28 -8.33 -21.58
CA LEU A 130 -4.12 -7.44 -20.43
C LEU A 130 -3.10 -7.98 -19.42
N LYS A 131 -3.09 -9.29 -19.18
CA LYS A 131 -2.06 -9.95 -18.37
C LYS A 131 -0.66 -9.61 -18.88
N LYS A 132 -0.38 -9.81 -20.17
CA LYS A 132 0.94 -9.55 -20.75
C LYS A 132 1.35 -8.08 -20.60
N ARG A 133 0.44 -7.15 -20.88
CA ARG A 133 0.68 -5.70 -20.72
C ARG A 133 0.97 -5.32 -19.27
N LEU A 134 0.29 -5.95 -18.30
CA LEU A 134 0.56 -5.75 -16.87
C LEU A 134 1.92 -6.32 -16.46
N GLU A 135 2.32 -7.49 -16.96
CA GLU A 135 3.66 -8.07 -16.71
C GLU A 135 4.77 -7.14 -17.24
N GLU A 136 4.61 -6.62 -18.46
CA GLU A 136 5.53 -5.65 -19.06
C GLU A 136 5.60 -4.36 -18.24
N SER A 137 4.43 -3.83 -17.86
CA SER A 137 4.31 -2.61 -17.06
C SER A 137 4.99 -2.75 -15.69
N LEU A 138 4.76 -3.88 -15.00
CA LEU A 138 5.39 -4.22 -13.72
C LEU A 138 6.91 -4.22 -13.83
N VAL A 139 7.46 -4.90 -14.84
CA VAL A 139 8.92 -4.95 -15.05
C VAL A 139 9.50 -3.56 -15.30
N LEU A 140 8.85 -2.76 -16.15
CA LEU A 140 9.30 -1.41 -16.48
C LEU A 140 9.31 -0.50 -15.25
N SER A 141 8.25 -0.49 -14.45
CA SER A 141 8.15 0.35 -13.26
C SER A 141 9.14 -0.05 -12.17
N VAL A 142 9.37 -1.36 -11.97
CA VAL A 142 10.37 -1.85 -11.01
C VAL A 142 11.78 -1.46 -11.46
N LYS A 143 12.12 -1.67 -12.74
CA LYS A 143 13.43 -1.28 -13.29
C LYS A 143 13.68 0.22 -13.19
N HIS A 144 12.67 1.03 -13.53
CA HIS A 144 12.73 2.48 -13.36
C HIS A 144 13.05 2.84 -11.91
N ALA A 145 12.28 2.31 -10.96
CA ALA A 145 12.43 2.66 -9.55
C ALA A 145 13.79 2.22 -8.96
N LEU A 146 14.30 1.05 -9.33
CA LEU A 146 15.64 0.58 -8.93
C LEU A 146 16.74 1.52 -9.46
N HIS A 147 16.67 1.89 -10.75
CA HIS A 147 17.62 2.79 -11.36
C HIS A 147 17.57 4.18 -10.71
N THR A 148 16.39 4.76 -10.57
CA THR A 148 16.22 6.10 -9.99
C THR A 148 16.60 6.15 -8.51
N TYR A 149 16.41 5.06 -7.76
CA TYR A 149 16.90 4.96 -6.38
C TYR A 149 18.43 5.04 -6.30
N GLN A 150 19.15 4.41 -7.24
CA GLN A 150 20.61 4.49 -7.30
C GLN A 150 21.11 5.91 -7.58
N GLU A 151 20.40 6.66 -8.42
CA GLU A 151 20.74 8.06 -8.70
C GLU A 151 20.40 9.01 -7.54
N LYS A 152 19.22 8.83 -6.94
CA LYS A 152 18.77 9.61 -5.80
C LYS A 152 17.89 8.75 -4.88
N PRO A 153 18.37 8.38 -3.68
CA PRO A 153 17.60 7.61 -2.73
C PRO A 153 16.24 8.24 -2.37
N SER A 154 15.25 7.38 -2.18
CA SER A 154 13.89 7.74 -1.74
C SER A 154 13.78 7.73 -0.22
N THR A 155 12.57 7.95 0.31
CA THR A 155 12.28 7.71 1.73
C THR A 155 12.40 6.22 2.05
N TYR A 156 12.74 5.88 3.30
CA TYR A 156 12.93 4.49 3.72
C TYR A 156 11.74 3.55 3.39
N PRO A 157 10.46 3.93 3.64
CA PRO A 157 9.33 3.08 3.27
C PRO A 157 9.21 2.85 1.76
N THR A 158 9.53 3.87 0.96
CA THR A 158 9.54 3.75 -0.51
C THR A 158 10.68 2.85 -0.97
N ALA A 159 11.87 2.94 -0.36
CA ALA A 159 12.99 2.06 -0.66
C ALA A 159 12.66 0.59 -0.34
N VAL A 160 12.06 0.31 0.82
CA VAL A 160 11.59 -1.04 1.17
C VAL A 160 10.52 -1.53 0.18
N LYS A 161 9.61 -0.65 -0.26
CA LYS A 161 8.62 -0.99 -1.29
C LYS A 161 9.27 -1.34 -2.63
N ILE A 162 10.29 -0.60 -3.06
CA ILE A 162 11.06 -0.90 -4.29
C ILE A 162 11.66 -2.29 -4.19
N ALA A 163 12.41 -2.55 -3.12
CA ALA A 163 13.10 -3.81 -2.92
C ALA A 163 12.12 -5.00 -2.84
N ALA A 164 11.06 -4.87 -2.04
CA ALA A 164 10.06 -5.92 -1.88
C ALA A 164 9.27 -6.19 -3.16
N THR A 165 8.89 -5.16 -3.91
CA THR A 165 8.20 -5.32 -5.21
C THR A 165 9.14 -5.97 -6.23
N ALA A 166 10.44 -5.65 -6.22
CA ALA A 166 11.42 -6.25 -7.12
C ALA A 166 11.59 -7.76 -6.85
N ILE A 167 11.71 -8.17 -5.58
CA ILE A 167 11.74 -9.59 -5.19
C ILE A 167 10.46 -10.29 -5.63
N ALA A 168 9.30 -9.72 -5.27
CA ALA A 168 8.01 -10.34 -5.52
C ALA A 168 7.70 -10.46 -7.02
N ALA A 169 8.03 -9.45 -7.83
CA ALA A 169 7.92 -9.47 -9.28
C ALA A 169 8.93 -10.44 -9.91
N GLY A 170 10.17 -10.46 -9.41
CA GLY A 170 11.22 -11.39 -9.84
C GLY A 170 10.76 -12.84 -9.72
N HIS A 171 10.29 -13.23 -8.54
CA HIS A 171 9.75 -14.56 -8.28
C HIS A 171 8.50 -14.87 -9.14
N LEU A 172 7.56 -13.91 -9.24
CA LEU A 172 6.32 -14.11 -10.01
C LEU A 172 6.57 -14.34 -11.51
N LEU A 173 7.57 -13.66 -12.08
CA LEU A 173 7.85 -13.67 -13.52
C LEU A 173 9.06 -14.53 -13.91
N GLY A 174 9.73 -15.17 -12.95
CA GLY A 174 10.98 -15.90 -13.18
C GLY A 174 12.15 -15.01 -13.61
N ASN A 175 12.18 -13.75 -13.16
CA ASN A 175 13.24 -12.80 -13.46
C ASN A 175 14.26 -12.74 -12.31
N ASN A 176 15.27 -13.61 -12.39
CA ASN A 176 16.32 -13.74 -11.37
C ASN A 176 17.08 -12.43 -11.10
N GLN A 177 17.23 -11.56 -12.11
CA GLN A 177 17.95 -10.29 -11.92
C GLN A 177 17.20 -9.37 -10.96
N LEU A 178 15.89 -9.19 -11.18
CA LEU A 178 15.05 -8.38 -10.29
C LEU A 178 15.01 -8.94 -8.88
N GLU A 179 14.94 -10.27 -8.76
CA GLU A 179 14.94 -10.95 -7.47
C GLU A 179 16.26 -10.73 -6.71
N CYS A 180 17.39 -10.88 -7.38
CA CYS A 180 18.71 -10.63 -6.81
C CYS A 180 18.90 -9.16 -6.40
N ASP A 181 18.57 -8.21 -7.29
CA ASP A 181 18.71 -6.77 -7.03
C ASP A 181 17.83 -6.33 -5.86
N GLY A 182 16.58 -6.80 -5.85
CA GLY A 182 15.64 -6.55 -4.76
C GLY A 182 16.10 -7.15 -3.43
N SER A 183 16.61 -8.38 -3.44
CA SER A 183 17.10 -9.06 -2.23
C SER A 183 18.32 -8.34 -1.64
N ALA A 184 19.28 -7.97 -2.48
CA ALA A 184 20.46 -7.22 -2.05
C ALA A 184 20.08 -5.85 -1.46
N MET A 185 19.15 -5.14 -2.11
CA MET A 185 18.66 -3.85 -1.62
C MET A 185 17.90 -4.00 -0.29
N LEU A 186 17.03 -5.01 -0.16
CA LEU A 186 16.24 -5.22 1.06
C LEU A 186 17.12 -5.57 2.26
N GLU A 187 18.16 -6.38 2.04
CA GLU A 187 19.12 -6.74 3.09
C GLU A 187 19.93 -5.52 3.53
N HIS A 188 20.42 -4.71 2.58
CA HIS A 188 21.11 -3.47 2.90
C HIS A 188 20.24 -2.50 3.70
N LEU A 189 18.96 -2.36 3.34
CA LEU A 189 17.99 -1.53 4.07
C LEU A 189 17.72 -2.06 5.47
N ARG A 190 17.73 -3.38 5.67
CA ARG A 190 17.57 -4.01 6.98
C ARG A 190 18.77 -3.73 7.89
N GLU A 191 19.98 -3.78 7.35
CA GLU A 191 21.21 -3.45 8.06
C GLU A 191 21.33 -1.95 8.38
N ASN A 192 20.74 -1.09 7.54
CA ASN A 192 20.77 0.37 7.66
C ASN A 192 19.36 0.93 7.94
N LEU A 193 18.75 0.41 9.00
CA LEU A 193 17.40 0.74 9.42
C LEU A 193 17.23 2.23 9.75
N ASP A 194 16.28 2.89 9.12
CA ASP A 194 15.84 4.23 9.54
C ASP A 194 14.84 4.10 10.69
N GLU A 195 15.33 4.20 11.92
CA GLU A 195 14.52 4.08 13.13
C GLU A 195 13.35 5.07 13.16
N LEU A 196 13.49 6.27 12.58
CA LEU A 196 12.43 7.28 12.59
C LEU A 196 11.20 6.84 11.78
N SER A 197 11.41 6.05 10.72
CA SER A 197 10.32 5.49 9.92
C SER A 197 9.51 4.44 10.70
N LEU A 198 10.05 3.88 11.77
CA LEU A 198 9.36 2.91 12.62
C LEU A 198 8.38 3.53 13.61
N TYR A 199 8.38 4.87 13.75
CA TYR A 199 7.51 5.58 14.70
C TYR A 199 6.43 6.42 14.02
N SER A 200 6.27 6.27 12.70
CA SER A 200 5.21 6.93 11.94
C SER A 200 4.20 5.89 11.44
N PRO A 201 2.91 5.97 11.82
CA PRO A 201 1.88 5.03 11.38
C PRO A 201 1.80 4.89 9.86
N THR A 202 1.90 6.00 9.11
CA THR A 202 1.93 5.97 7.64
C THR A 202 3.09 5.13 7.10
N SER A 203 4.29 5.31 7.66
CA SER A 203 5.47 4.53 7.28
C SER A 203 5.33 3.06 7.67
N LEU A 204 4.84 2.77 8.87
CA LEU A 204 4.61 1.40 9.34
C LEU A 204 3.65 0.63 8.43
N GLY A 205 2.52 1.24 8.05
CA GLY A 205 1.57 0.60 7.14
C GLY A 205 2.16 0.29 5.76
N ALA A 206 2.99 1.20 5.24
CA ALA A 206 3.70 0.99 3.98
C ALA A 206 4.78 -0.10 4.08
N LEU A 207 5.52 -0.15 5.19
CA LEU A 207 6.55 -1.17 5.43
C LEU A 207 5.92 -2.56 5.53
N VAL A 208 4.87 -2.72 6.34
CA VAL A 208 4.21 -4.02 6.55
C VAL A 208 3.62 -4.55 5.24
N THR A 209 2.82 -3.75 4.52
CA THR A 209 2.23 -4.21 3.24
C THR A 209 3.29 -4.55 2.19
N SER A 210 4.38 -3.79 2.15
CA SER A 210 5.50 -4.08 1.24
C SER A 210 6.16 -5.41 1.57
N LEU A 211 6.52 -5.62 2.84
CA LEU A 211 7.18 -6.85 3.29
C LEU A 211 6.29 -8.08 3.15
N MET A 212 4.97 -7.95 3.31
CA MET A 212 4.03 -9.07 3.12
C MET A 212 3.91 -9.54 1.66
N MET A 213 4.41 -8.78 0.67
CA MET A 213 4.56 -9.30 -0.70
C MET A 213 5.64 -10.40 -0.78
N VAL A 214 6.67 -10.30 0.07
CA VAL A 214 7.83 -11.21 0.10
C VAL A 214 7.68 -12.28 1.18
N TYR A 215 7.18 -11.90 2.36
CA TYR A 215 7.04 -12.76 3.52
C TYR A 215 5.56 -12.97 3.85
N PRO A 216 4.94 -14.08 3.41
CA PRO A 216 3.54 -14.37 3.73
C PRO A 216 3.24 -14.49 5.22
N ILE A 217 4.27 -14.79 6.02
CA ILE A 217 4.22 -14.86 7.48
C ILE A 217 5.30 -13.93 8.03
N LEU A 218 4.93 -12.68 8.34
CA LEU A 218 5.89 -11.65 8.74
C LEU A 218 6.54 -11.98 10.11
N LYS A 219 5.78 -12.59 11.03
CA LYS A 219 6.27 -12.95 12.38
C LYS A 219 7.42 -13.96 12.40
N ASN A 220 7.63 -14.69 11.31
CA ASN A 220 8.69 -15.68 11.14
C ASN A 220 9.80 -15.23 10.17
N SER A 221 9.79 -13.95 9.77
CA SER A 221 10.74 -13.40 8.80
C SER A 221 11.96 -12.75 9.48
N PRO A 222 13.01 -12.37 8.72
CA PRO A 222 14.07 -11.48 9.21
C PRO A 222 13.56 -10.13 9.74
N TRP A 223 12.30 -9.78 9.45
CA TRP A 223 11.62 -8.56 9.88
C TRP A 223 10.67 -8.79 11.06
N LYS A 224 10.85 -9.88 11.82
CA LYS A 224 10.06 -10.18 13.04
C LYS A 224 10.00 -9.00 14.02
N PHE A 225 11.07 -8.21 14.14
CA PHE A 225 11.08 -7.01 15.00
C PHE A 225 10.01 -5.99 14.61
N LEU A 226 9.69 -5.84 13.31
CA LEU A 226 8.64 -4.95 12.84
C LEU A 226 7.26 -5.46 13.24
N TRP A 227 7.05 -6.78 13.17
CA TRP A 227 5.82 -7.42 13.65
C TRP A 227 5.63 -7.18 15.15
N GLU A 228 6.67 -7.43 15.95
CA GLU A 228 6.67 -7.20 17.40
C GLU A 228 6.42 -5.72 17.75
N LEU A 229 7.01 -4.79 16.98
CA LEU A 229 6.76 -3.36 17.12
C LEU A 229 5.31 -2.99 16.81
N CYS A 230 4.72 -3.54 15.75
CA CYS A 230 3.31 -3.28 15.44
C CYS A 230 2.39 -3.76 16.56
N GLN A 231 2.67 -4.94 17.14
CA GLN A 231 1.92 -5.45 18.29
C GLN A 231 2.06 -4.55 19.53
N SER A 232 3.27 -4.08 19.80
CA SER A 232 3.57 -3.30 21.00
C SER A 232 3.04 -1.86 20.92
N THR A 233 2.85 -1.34 19.71
CA THR A 233 2.34 0.01 19.45
C THR A 233 0.85 0.06 19.12
N TRP A 234 0.15 -1.08 19.13
CA TRP A 234 -1.30 -1.16 18.92
C TRP A 234 -2.06 -1.31 20.23
N HIS A 235 -2.96 -0.37 20.51
CA HIS A 235 -3.81 -0.44 21.69
C HIS A 235 -5.16 -1.10 21.35
N GLN A 236 -5.38 -2.31 21.85
CA GLN A 236 -6.58 -3.11 21.54
C GLN A 236 -7.88 -2.43 21.96
N GLY A 237 -7.92 -1.86 23.17
CA GLY A 237 -9.15 -1.29 23.73
C GLY A 237 -9.70 -0.09 22.96
N THR A 238 -8.81 0.66 22.29
CA THR A 238 -9.20 1.83 21.47
C THR A 238 -9.05 1.57 19.98
N ALA A 239 -8.52 0.41 19.60
CA ALA A 239 -8.17 0.04 18.22
C ALA A 239 -7.44 1.18 17.49
N SER A 240 -6.33 1.64 18.08
CA SER A 240 -5.54 2.75 17.57
C SER A 240 -4.05 2.57 17.85
N TYR A 241 -3.21 3.23 17.04
CA TYR A 241 -1.81 3.44 17.39
C TYR A 241 -1.69 4.14 18.75
N ALA A 242 -0.80 3.63 19.59
CA ALA A 242 -0.46 4.18 20.89
C ALA A 242 1.05 4.41 21.04
N GLY A 243 1.81 4.24 19.95
CA GLY A 243 3.22 4.53 19.94
C GLY A 243 3.54 6.03 20.01
N PRO A 244 4.81 6.39 19.81
CA PRO A 244 5.25 7.77 19.84
C PRO A 244 4.58 8.62 18.76
N ALA A 245 4.09 9.80 19.15
CA ALA A 245 3.44 10.75 18.25
C ALA A 245 4.46 11.47 17.33
N PHE A 246 5.08 10.72 16.41
CA PHE A 246 6.04 11.24 15.46
C PHE A 246 5.42 11.40 14.07
N ARG A 247 5.35 12.66 13.61
CA ARG A 247 4.78 13.03 12.29
C ARG A 247 3.34 12.53 12.07
N GLU A 248 2.55 12.47 13.14
CA GLU A 248 1.12 12.17 13.04
C GLU A 248 0.36 13.38 12.49
N TRP A 249 -0.37 13.16 11.40
CA TRP A 249 -1.27 14.16 10.84
C TRP A 249 -2.59 14.14 11.60
N GLN A 250 -3.16 15.32 11.83
CA GLN A 250 -4.43 15.48 12.55
C GLN A 250 -5.56 15.74 11.54
N GLN A 251 -6.70 15.09 11.74
CA GLN A 251 -7.95 15.30 11.02
C GLN A 251 -9.07 15.60 12.01
N LYS A 252 -9.60 16.83 11.98
CA LYS A 252 -10.70 17.29 12.87
C LYS A 252 -10.41 17.15 14.37
N GLY A 253 -9.14 17.26 14.78
CA GLY A 253 -8.72 17.20 16.20
C GLY A 253 -8.38 15.79 16.69
N GLU A 254 -8.36 14.79 15.80
CA GLU A 254 -7.93 13.42 16.09
C GLU A 254 -6.83 13.00 15.10
N PRO A 255 -5.98 12.01 15.42
CA PRO A 255 -5.04 11.45 14.45
C PRO A 255 -5.77 10.91 13.20
N GLN A 256 -5.25 11.24 12.02
CA GLN A 256 -5.76 10.76 10.73
C GLN A 256 -5.64 9.23 10.66
N VAL A 257 -6.70 8.56 10.19
CA VAL A 257 -6.66 7.11 9.93
C VAL A 257 -5.68 6.83 8.79
N THR A 258 -4.80 5.86 9.01
CA THR A 258 -3.77 5.42 8.07
C THR A 258 -3.96 3.95 7.68
N LEU A 259 -3.21 3.50 6.69
CA LEU A 259 -3.14 2.07 6.33
C LEU A 259 -2.70 1.19 7.52
N TYR A 260 -1.88 1.71 8.45
CA TYR A 260 -1.50 0.99 9.65
C TYR A 260 -2.71 0.65 10.54
N ASP A 261 -3.66 1.57 10.70
CA ASP A 261 -4.88 1.32 11.47
C ASP A 261 -5.74 0.21 10.83
N LEU A 262 -5.79 0.17 9.50
CA LEU A 262 -6.52 -0.86 8.76
C LEU A 262 -5.85 -2.25 8.89
N ILE A 263 -4.51 -2.30 8.81
CA ILE A 263 -3.73 -3.53 9.00
C ILE A 263 -3.90 -4.05 10.43
N CYS A 264 -3.65 -3.20 11.42
CA CYS A 264 -3.68 -3.61 12.81
C CYS A 264 -5.10 -3.98 13.23
N GLY A 265 -6.11 -3.27 12.73
CA GLY A 265 -7.51 -3.66 12.93
C GLY A 265 -7.83 -5.02 12.32
N TYR A 266 -7.32 -5.33 11.12
CA TYR A 266 -7.45 -6.64 10.51
C TYR A 266 -6.75 -7.76 11.29
N LEU A 267 -5.52 -7.52 11.75
CA LEU A 267 -4.70 -8.50 12.48
C LEU A 267 -5.15 -8.70 13.93
N SER A 268 -5.82 -7.71 14.53
CA SER A 268 -6.39 -7.79 15.88
C SER A 268 -7.89 -8.11 15.91
N ASN A 269 -8.55 -8.15 14.75
CA ASN A 269 -10.00 -8.27 14.61
C ASN A 269 -10.78 -7.17 15.38
N ALA A 270 -10.21 -5.95 15.44
CA ALA A 270 -10.77 -4.83 16.18
C ALA A 270 -10.53 -3.53 15.42
N PHE A 271 -11.60 -2.91 14.92
CA PHE A 271 -11.54 -1.60 14.26
C PHE A 271 -12.14 -0.53 15.16
N SER A 272 -11.54 0.65 15.17
CA SER A 272 -12.15 1.82 15.81
C SER A 272 -13.27 2.38 14.93
N ASP A 273 -14.26 3.04 15.53
CA ASP A 273 -15.34 3.72 14.79
C ASP A 273 -14.80 4.71 13.75
N ARG A 274 -13.64 5.31 14.03
CA ARG A 274 -12.95 6.23 13.10
C ARG A 274 -12.43 5.49 11.87
N ALA A 275 -11.80 4.32 12.07
CA ALA A 275 -11.31 3.49 10.97
C ALA A 275 -12.44 2.93 10.08
N LEU A 276 -13.66 2.82 10.61
CA LEU A 276 -14.84 2.36 9.88
C LEU A 276 -15.58 3.47 9.11
N LYS A 277 -15.29 4.75 9.37
CA LYS A 277 -15.87 5.87 8.63
C LYS A 277 -15.24 5.98 7.25
N GLU A 278 -16.07 5.92 6.22
CA GLU A 278 -15.64 6.00 4.81
C GLU A 278 -14.64 7.14 4.57
N ALA A 279 -13.49 6.80 3.98
CA ALA A 279 -12.41 7.73 3.67
C ALA A 279 -11.57 7.25 2.46
N PRO A 280 -10.78 8.15 1.81
CA PRO A 280 -9.93 7.76 0.69
C PRO A 280 -8.92 6.66 1.04
N VAL A 281 -8.41 6.66 2.28
CA VAL A 281 -7.45 5.66 2.79
C VAL A 281 -7.96 4.22 2.70
N HIS A 282 -9.27 4.01 2.65
CA HIS A 282 -9.85 2.67 2.47
C HIS A 282 -9.49 2.03 1.13
N LEU A 283 -9.15 2.81 0.10
CA LEU A 283 -8.62 2.26 -1.14
C LEU A 283 -7.33 1.49 -0.91
N GLU A 284 -6.50 1.90 0.05
CA GLU A 284 -5.23 1.22 0.37
C GLU A 284 -5.44 -0.14 1.05
N ALA A 285 -6.65 -0.42 1.58
CA ALA A 285 -6.95 -1.70 2.23
C ALA A 285 -6.75 -2.91 1.30
N VAL A 286 -6.85 -2.70 -0.02
CA VAL A 286 -6.58 -3.73 -1.04
C VAL A 286 -5.12 -4.17 -1.08
N LEU A 287 -4.20 -3.42 -0.47
CA LEU A 287 -2.80 -3.82 -0.35
C LEU A 287 -2.57 -4.87 0.74
N ILE A 288 -3.52 -5.01 1.66
CA ILE A 288 -3.46 -6.02 2.73
C ILE A 288 -3.74 -7.39 2.09
N PRO A 289 -2.81 -8.36 2.15
CA PRO A 289 -3.08 -9.68 1.64
C PRO A 289 -4.00 -10.47 2.57
N PHE A 290 -4.69 -11.46 2.00
CA PHE A 290 -5.37 -12.47 2.79
C PHE A 290 -4.32 -13.26 3.58
N THR A 291 -4.36 -13.17 4.90
CA THR A 291 -3.48 -13.92 5.80
C THR A 291 -4.21 -14.35 7.07
N ASP A 292 -3.86 -15.52 7.58
CA ASP A 292 -4.34 -16.02 8.87
C ASP A 292 -3.48 -15.51 10.05
N GLU A 293 -2.47 -14.67 9.81
CA GLU A 293 -1.69 -14.04 10.88
C GLU A 293 -2.57 -13.19 11.80
N ARG A 294 -2.37 -13.32 13.11
CA ARG A 294 -3.10 -12.57 14.13
C ARG A 294 -2.17 -12.06 15.21
N PHE A 295 -2.48 -10.89 15.74
CA PHE A 295 -1.76 -10.36 16.88
C PHE A 295 -2.11 -11.15 18.13
N GLU A 296 -1.07 -11.69 18.76
CA GLU A 296 -1.07 -12.09 20.15
C GLU A 296 -0.87 -10.81 20.98
N LEU A 297 -1.97 -10.13 21.29
CA LEU A 297 -1.90 -8.82 21.95
C LEU A 297 -1.52 -8.99 23.43
N PRO A 298 -0.71 -8.07 23.98
CA PRO A 298 -0.33 -8.11 25.38
C PRO A 298 -1.57 -8.01 26.27
N SER A 299 -1.64 -8.85 27.29
CA SER A 299 -2.64 -8.74 28.35
C SER A 299 -2.39 -7.48 29.17
N TYR A 300 -3.41 -6.63 29.32
CA TYR A 300 -3.34 -5.46 30.19
C TYR A 300 -3.23 -5.87 31.67
N PRO A 301 -2.48 -5.12 32.49
CA PRO A 301 -1.75 -3.88 32.16
C PRO A 301 -0.38 -4.12 31.51
N PHE A 302 0.08 -3.19 30.68
CA PHE A 302 1.46 -3.22 30.15
C PHE A 302 2.09 -1.82 30.13
N GLU A 303 3.41 -1.80 30.21
CA GLU A 303 4.23 -0.59 30.14
C GLU A 303 5.31 -0.75 29.06
N ILE A 304 5.37 0.19 28.12
CA ILE A 304 6.43 0.28 27.12
C ILE A 304 7.00 1.69 27.16
N SER A 305 8.30 1.81 27.33
CA SER A 305 8.99 3.10 27.33
C SER A 305 10.16 3.08 26.36
N GLY A 306 10.48 4.23 25.78
CA GLY A 306 11.65 4.38 24.93
C GLY A 306 12.08 5.83 24.78
N THR A 307 13.06 6.07 23.91
CA THR A 307 13.58 7.40 23.61
C THR A 307 13.66 7.59 22.10
N ILE A 308 13.17 8.72 21.57
CA ILE A 308 13.28 9.11 20.16
C ILE A 308 13.87 10.51 20.09
N ASN A 309 14.97 10.68 19.38
CA ASN A 309 15.67 11.97 19.26
C ASN A 309 15.93 12.64 20.63
N GLY A 310 16.22 11.83 21.66
CA GLY A 310 16.44 12.29 23.04
C GLY A 310 15.15 12.57 23.84
N ALA A 311 13.97 12.47 23.24
CA ALA A 311 12.69 12.60 23.94
C ALA A 311 12.20 11.23 24.44
N ASN A 312 11.94 11.11 25.74
CA ASN A 312 11.37 9.90 26.31
C ASN A 312 9.88 9.81 26.00
N TRP A 313 9.41 8.60 25.71
CA TRP A 313 8.00 8.29 25.56
C TRP A 313 7.64 7.08 26.42
N LEU A 314 6.39 7.05 26.87
CA LEU A 314 5.84 6.02 27.75
C LEU A 314 4.42 5.70 27.28
N ILE A 315 4.17 4.42 27.08
CA ILE A 315 2.85 3.83 26.96
C ILE A 315 2.61 3.07 28.24
N ALA A 316 1.64 3.51 29.02
CA ALA A 316 1.15 2.76 30.17
C ALA A 316 -0.35 2.56 29.96
N SER A 317 -0.78 1.31 29.82
CA SER A 317 -2.19 0.98 29.80
C SER A 317 -2.54 0.15 31.04
N LYS A 318 -3.54 0.61 31.77
CA LYS A 318 -3.99 0.07 33.06
C LYS A 318 -5.20 -0.83 32.87
#